data_AF-A0AAE2SEF9-F1
#
_entry.id   AF-A0AAE2SEF9-F1
#
_cell.length_a   1.000
_cell.length_b   1.000
_cell.length_c   1.000
_cell.angle_alpha   90.00
_cell.angle_beta   90.00
_cell.angle_gamma   90.00
#
_symmetry.space_group_name_H-M   'P 1'
#
loop_
_entity.id
_entity.type
_entity.pdbx_description
1 polymer ?
#
loop_
_entity_poly.entity_id
_entity_poly.type
_entity_poly.pdbx_seq_one_letter_code
_entity_poly.pdbx_strand_id
1 'polypeptide(L)'
;MATYTEIKLIGRGGFGAVEEVKDEKDNRFARKTFAPSSTISAGFHDKLRKRFRREVLTQQELGGSEIIPVLDHDLSGSEPWFIMPLAEKTYTEEIADNKSAGSVEIEPIADILNSLQRLHDERYVHRDLNPNNILFHDGAWKLSDLGAVLPPSGQTMTLTEDTIIFTEKYCAPEQRQDFHNAQASADIYSFGCILHDLFGQYDRTPYAKHSATGGMGVIIEKCTDPKPDRRPSLKILRSLVLDTLFEEGGHCEVDDEEANKWLEKLDSVNDWIDADYDDFARFFATLDTEERTEGLENEWVYSLSTPFLTRLPSEALKKIVERGDGISSAIVEKYCYWAASTRFLFNFADSVCGRLTTIFDHGTPSDQALAFASLVQLAESHNRWYIMRCVVRRSKEDVIDSGLAKRMAIELMTEELEWSFKRCVLTIKEEPSSLSPALAKICD
;
A
#
# COMPACT_ATOMS: atom_id res chain seq x y z
N MET A 1 -3.09 -15.70 43.32
CA MET A 1 -2.74 -15.06 42.04
C MET A 1 -1.61 -15.86 41.44
N ALA A 2 -1.59 -16.05 40.13
CA ALA A 2 -0.46 -16.68 39.46
C ALA A 2 0.78 -15.82 39.65
N THR A 3 1.94 -16.45 39.84
CA THR A 3 3.22 -15.75 39.97
C THR A 3 3.88 -15.67 38.61
N TYR A 4 4.24 -14.47 38.16
CA TYR A 4 4.96 -14.24 36.90
C TYR A 4 6.38 -13.78 37.15
N THR A 5 7.36 -14.46 36.55
CA THR A 5 8.78 -14.10 36.65
C THR A 5 9.23 -13.47 35.34
N GLU A 6 9.91 -12.32 35.43
CA GLU A 6 10.48 -11.63 34.27
C GLU A 6 11.58 -12.44 33.60
N ILE A 7 11.55 -12.50 32.26
CA ILE A 7 12.58 -13.09 31.42
C ILE A 7 13.43 -11.98 30.78
N LYS A 8 12.77 -11.06 30.07
CA LYS A 8 13.44 -9.95 29.38
C LYS A 8 12.50 -8.78 29.15
N LEU A 9 13.04 -7.58 29.08
CA LEU A 9 12.32 -6.40 28.57
C LEU A 9 12.14 -6.51 27.05
N ILE A 10 10.89 -6.39 26.57
CA ILE A 10 10.56 -6.34 25.14
C ILE A 10 10.62 -4.89 24.65
N GLY A 11 10.02 -3.96 25.40
CA GLY A 11 9.98 -2.56 25.02
C GLY A 11 9.44 -1.63 26.10
N ARG A 12 9.64 -0.32 25.91
CA ARG A 12 9.03 0.74 26.73
C ARG A 12 8.23 1.67 25.82
N GLY A 13 6.93 1.78 26.09
CA GLY A 13 6.02 2.72 25.44
C GLY A 13 5.62 3.85 26.40
N GLY A 14 4.87 4.84 25.90
CA GLY A 14 4.64 6.15 26.54
C GLY A 14 4.53 6.19 28.08
N PHE A 15 3.78 5.27 28.69
CA PHE A 15 3.68 5.16 30.16
C PHE A 15 3.68 3.72 30.67
N GLY A 16 4.21 2.77 29.88
CA GLY A 16 4.23 1.36 30.24
C GLY A 16 5.46 0.62 29.72
N ALA A 17 5.91 -0.37 30.47
CA ALA A 17 6.94 -1.31 30.06
C ALA A 17 6.31 -2.65 29.69
N VAL A 18 6.74 -3.24 28.58
CA VAL A 18 6.31 -4.57 28.13
C VAL A 18 7.47 -5.54 28.31
N GLU A 19 7.23 -6.60 29.05
CA GLU A 19 8.22 -7.59 29.45
C GLU A 19 7.75 -8.98 29.04
N GLU A 20 8.66 -9.81 28.54
CA GLU A 20 8.43 -11.23 28.44
C GLU A 20 8.51 -11.82 29.85
N VAL A 21 7.46 -12.53 30.25
CA VAL A 21 7.38 -13.17 31.56
C VAL A 21 7.01 -14.64 31.41
N LYS A 22 7.23 -15.42 32.46
CA LYS A 22 6.74 -16.79 32.55
C LYS A 22 5.97 -17.09 33.82
N ASP A 23 5.02 -18.01 33.72
CA ASP A 23 4.33 -18.57 34.88
C ASP A 23 5.16 -19.70 35.55
N GLU A 24 4.59 -20.31 36.59
CA GLU A 24 5.19 -21.43 37.33
C GLU A 24 5.37 -22.71 36.49
N LYS A 25 4.73 -22.79 35.32
CA LYS A 25 4.80 -23.92 34.37
C LYS A 25 5.71 -23.64 33.18
N ASP A 26 6.46 -22.53 33.20
CA ASP A 26 7.35 -22.07 32.12
C ASP A 26 6.60 -21.66 30.82
N ASN A 27 5.27 -21.42 30.90
CA ASN A 27 4.53 -20.81 29.79
C ASN A 27 4.91 -19.33 29.68
N ARG A 28 5.09 -18.84 28.45
CA ARG A 28 5.56 -17.48 28.17
C ARG A 28 4.41 -16.54 27.82
N PHE A 29 4.49 -15.32 28.33
CA PHE A 29 3.50 -14.27 28.14
C PHE A 29 4.17 -12.91 27.99
N ALA A 30 3.39 -11.92 27.56
CA ALA A 30 3.78 -10.52 27.66
C ALA A 30 3.08 -9.88 28.87
N ARG A 31 3.83 -9.21 29.74
CA ARG A 31 3.32 -8.37 30.82
C ARG A 31 3.50 -6.91 30.45
N LYS A 32 2.41 -6.14 30.41
CA LYS A 32 2.48 -4.67 30.34
C LYS A 32 2.32 -4.13 31.77
N THR A 33 3.28 -3.35 32.24
CA THR A 33 3.33 -2.76 33.58
C THR A 33 3.30 -1.25 33.46
N PHE A 34 2.49 -0.58 34.28
CA PHE A 34 2.46 0.88 34.37
C PHE A 34 3.81 1.43 34.87
N ALA A 35 4.54 2.10 33.98
CA ALA A 35 5.89 2.58 34.21
C ALA A 35 6.09 3.94 33.51
N PRO A 36 5.45 5.03 34.00
CA PRO A 36 5.58 6.36 33.41
C PRO A 36 7.02 6.86 33.47
N SER A 37 7.44 7.61 32.45
CA SER A 37 8.77 8.24 32.43
C SER A 37 8.94 9.17 33.63
N SER A 38 10.15 9.20 34.20
CA SER A 38 10.52 10.10 35.30
C SER A 38 10.44 11.59 34.93
N THR A 39 10.34 11.92 33.64
CA THR A 39 10.15 13.28 33.14
C THR A 39 8.71 13.78 33.23
N ILE A 40 7.73 12.90 33.47
CA ILE A 40 6.32 13.26 33.60
C ILE A 40 6.04 13.70 35.04
N SER A 41 5.32 14.82 35.22
CA SER A 41 5.03 15.31 36.57
C SER A 41 4.07 14.37 37.30
N ALA A 42 4.27 14.22 38.62
CA ALA A 42 3.46 13.32 39.45
C ALA A 42 1.95 13.61 39.38
N GLY A 43 1.56 14.85 39.09
CA GLY A 43 0.16 15.24 38.89
C GLY A 43 -0.52 14.58 37.67
N PHE A 44 0.25 14.16 36.67
CA PHE A 44 -0.25 13.44 35.49
C PHE A 44 -0.25 11.91 35.67
N HIS A 45 0.50 11.37 36.63
CA HIS A 45 0.57 9.92 36.87
C HIS A 45 -0.80 9.31 37.20
N ASP A 46 -1.66 10.02 37.95
CA ASP A 46 -3.00 9.52 38.26
C ASP A 46 -3.90 9.45 37.02
N LYS A 47 -3.78 10.43 36.10
CA LYS A 47 -4.49 10.42 34.82
C LYS A 47 -4.02 9.26 33.93
N LEU A 48 -2.71 9.03 33.85
CA LEU A 48 -2.14 7.92 33.07
C LEU A 48 -2.50 6.56 33.67
N ARG A 49 -2.53 6.43 35.00
CA ARG A 49 -2.98 5.21 35.68
C ARG A 49 -4.45 4.91 35.40
N LYS A 50 -5.31 5.94 35.38
CA LYS A 50 -6.72 5.79 34.96
C LYS A 50 -6.84 5.32 33.51
N ARG A 51 -5.98 5.80 32.59
CA ARG A 51 -5.93 5.30 31.20
C ARG A 51 -5.53 3.84 31.14
N PHE A 52 -4.47 3.45 31.86
CA PHE A 52 -4.01 2.06 31.93
C PHE A 52 -5.12 1.12 32.42
N ARG A 53 -5.83 1.50 33.50
CA ARG A 53 -6.97 0.72 33.99
C ARG A 53 -8.09 0.62 32.95
N ARG A 54 -8.36 1.71 32.21
CA ARG A 54 -9.37 1.72 31.15
C ARG A 54 -8.99 0.81 30.00
N GLU A 55 -7.73 0.84 29.56
CA GLU A 55 -7.21 -0.06 28.51
C GLU A 55 -7.55 -1.51 28.83
N VAL A 56 -7.21 -1.95 30.05
CA VAL A 56 -7.48 -3.32 30.51
C VAL A 56 -8.97 -3.63 30.49
N LEU A 57 -9.81 -2.75 31.04
CA LEU A 57 -11.26 -2.97 31.10
C LEU A 57 -11.89 -2.99 29.70
N THR A 58 -11.51 -2.05 28.82
CA THR A 58 -11.99 -1.97 27.43
C THR A 58 -11.57 -3.20 26.63
N GLN A 59 -10.33 -3.66 26.80
CA GLN A 59 -9.81 -4.83 26.10
C GLN A 59 -10.49 -6.13 26.58
N GLN A 60 -10.84 -6.21 27.87
CA GLN A 60 -11.64 -7.30 28.41
C GLN A 60 -13.09 -7.25 27.93
N GLU A 61 -13.69 -6.06 27.83
CA GLU A 61 -15.06 -5.87 27.36
C GLU A 61 -15.21 -6.24 25.89
N LEU A 62 -14.28 -5.78 25.04
CA LEU A 62 -14.22 -6.14 23.63
C LEU A 62 -13.90 -7.63 23.47
N GLY A 63 -12.76 -8.13 23.97
CA GLY A 63 -12.37 -9.53 23.80
C GLY A 63 -12.43 -10.03 22.35
N GLY A 64 -12.71 -11.31 22.13
CA GLY A 64 -12.94 -11.92 20.80
C GLY A 64 -11.65 -12.23 20.00
N SER A 65 -11.82 -12.56 18.72
CA SER A 65 -10.72 -13.00 17.83
C SER A 65 -9.85 -11.85 17.32
N GLU A 66 -10.39 -10.64 17.24
CA GLU A 66 -9.79 -9.49 16.56
C GLU A 66 -8.88 -8.63 17.46
N ILE A 67 -9.04 -8.76 18.78
CA ILE A 67 -8.31 -7.98 19.78
C ILE A 67 -7.46 -8.95 20.62
N ILE A 68 -6.22 -8.56 20.91
CA ILE A 68 -5.37 -9.33 21.82
C ILE A 68 -6.05 -9.46 23.20
N PRO A 69 -6.20 -10.66 23.77
CA PRO A 69 -6.93 -10.81 25.03
C PRO A 69 -6.09 -10.43 26.25
N VAL A 70 -6.76 -9.95 27.30
CA VAL A 70 -6.18 -9.86 28.66
C VAL A 70 -6.44 -11.19 29.38
N LEU A 71 -5.36 -11.87 29.77
CA LEU A 71 -5.40 -13.17 30.44
C LEU A 71 -5.46 -13.04 31.98
N ASP A 72 -4.75 -12.06 32.52
CA ASP A 72 -4.65 -11.80 33.97
C ASP A 72 -4.28 -10.33 34.21
N HIS A 73 -4.56 -9.78 35.39
CA HIS A 73 -4.22 -8.41 35.73
C HIS A 73 -4.21 -8.13 37.24
N ASP A 74 -3.47 -7.09 37.64
CA ASP A 74 -3.62 -6.44 38.94
C ASP A 74 -3.71 -4.93 38.74
N LEU A 75 -4.89 -4.38 39.02
CA LEU A 75 -5.17 -2.94 38.89
C LEU A 75 -5.16 -2.20 40.23
N SER A 76 -4.96 -2.90 41.35
CA SER A 76 -5.17 -2.38 42.71
C SER A 76 -3.99 -1.57 43.25
N GLY A 77 -2.77 -1.79 42.72
CA GLY A 77 -1.54 -1.17 43.19
C GLY A 77 -1.17 0.19 42.57
N SER A 78 0.00 0.70 42.97
CA SER A 78 0.64 1.90 42.40
C SER A 78 1.19 1.68 40.99
N GLU A 79 1.58 0.43 40.70
CA GLU A 79 2.13 -0.07 39.44
C GLU A 79 1.19 -1.17 38.89
N PRO A 80 0.00 -0.80 38.38
CA PRO A 80 -0.89 -1.80 37.81
C PRO A 80 -0.26 -2.49 36.60
N TRP A 81 -0.61 -3.75 36.39
CA TRP A 81 -0.12 -4.56 35.28
C TRP A 81 -1.21 -5.48 34.72
N PHE A 82 -1.01 -5.95 33.50
CA PHE A 82 -1.80 -7.03 32.92
C PHE A 82 -0.95 -7.96 32.06
N ILE A 83 -1.45 -9.18 31.87
CA ILE A 83 -0.86 -10.27 31.11
C ILE A 83 -1.67 -10.48 29.85
N MET A 84 -0.96 -10.63 28.72
CA MET A 84 -1.51 -10.96 27.42
C MET A 84 -0.64 -12.04 26.75
N PRO A 85 -1.14 -12.73 25.71
CA PRO A 85 -0.33 -13.65 24.94
C PRO A 85 0.96 -12.98 24.44
N LEU A 86 2.05 -13.74 24.40
CA LEU A 86 3.27 -13.30 23.72
C LEU A 86 3.03 -13.41 22.21
N ALA A 87 2.94 -12.28 21.53
CA ALA A 87 2.76 -12.24 20.08
C ALA A 87 3.99 -12.84 19.35
N GLU A 88 3.72 -13.47 18.21
CA GLU A 88 4.77 -14.06 17.37
C GLU A 88 5.52 -12.99 16.58
N LYS A 89 4.82 -11.92 16.16
CA LYS A 89 5.35 -10.87 15.29
C LYS A 89 4.55 -9.57 15.43
N THR A 90 5.19 -8.42 15.24
CA THR A 90 4.54 -7.11 15.07
C THR A 90 4.32 -6.78 13.60
N TYR A 91 3.36 -5.92 13.28
CA TYR A 91 3.14 -5.52 11.89
C TYR A 91 4.27 -4.62 11.36
N THR A 92 5.02 -3.97 12.24
CA THR A 92 6.29 -3.31 11.87
C THR A 92 7.28 -4.29 11.25
N GLU A 93 7.44 -5.48 11.86
CA GLU A 93 8.29 -6.54 11.32
C GLU A 93 7.71 -7.11 10.02
N GLU A 94 6.40 -7.23 9.91
CA GLU A 94 5.74 -7.69 8.67
C GLU A 94 5.97 -6.73 7.50
N ILE A 95 5.83 -5.42 7.72
CA ILE A 95 6.13 -4.41 6.73
C ILE A 95 7.60 -4.50 6.27
N ALA A 96 8.53 -4.74 7.20
CA ALA A 96 9.94 -4.89 6.86
C ALA A 96 10.21 -6.15 6.01
N ASP A 97 9.54 -7.26 6.34
CA ASP A 97 9.63 -8.50 5.57
C ASP A 97 9.01 -8.36 4.18
N ASN A 98 7.83 -7.73 4.07
CA ASN A 98 7.17 -7.41 2.80
C ASN A 98 8.06 -6.57 1.88
N LYS A 99 8.71 -5.53 2.45
CA LYS A 99 9.67 -4.71 1.70
C LYS A 99 10.87 -5.51 1.21
N SER A 100 11.35 -6.46 2.01
CA SER A 100 12.47 -7.33 1.66
C SER A 100 12.09 -8.37 0.61
N ALA A 101 10.87 -8.90 0.66
CA ALA A 101 10.33 -9.88 -0.28
C ALA A 101 9.85 -9.26 -1.60
N GLY A 102 9.51 -7.96 -1.59
CA GLY A 102 8.90 -7.29 -2.74
C GLY A 102 7.44 -7.70 -2.98
N SER A 103 6.78 -8.26 -1.96
CA SER A 103 5.36 -8.67 -1.99
C SER A 103 4.64 -8.11 -0.76
N VAL A 104 3.34 -7.87 -0.89
CA VAL A 104 2.46 -7.48 0.22
C VAL A 104 1.45 -8.58 0.43
N GLU A 105 1.40 -9.13 1.63
CA GLU A 105 0.38 -10.10 2.04
C GLU A 105 -0.97 -9.38 2.23
N ILE A 106 -2.06 -10.01 1.78
CA ILE A 106 -3.41 -9.42 1.77
C ILE A 106 -4.12 -9.65 3.11
N GLU A 107 -3.90 -10.83 3.69
CA GLU A 107 -4.49 -11.31 4.93
C GLU A 107 -4.35 -10.31 6.09
N PRO A 108 -3.17 -9.70 6.35
CA PRO A 108 -3.04 -8.71 7.43
C PRO A 108 -3.92 -7.48 7.21
N ILE A 109 -4.06 -7.00 5.98
CA ILE A 109 -4.86 -5.81 5.65
C ILE A 109 -6.34 -6.11 5.92
N ALA A 110 -6.80 -7.29 5.51
CA ALA A 110 -8.17 -7.73 5.76
C ALA A 110 -8.48 -7.87 7.26
N ASP A 111 -7.56 -8.46 8.04
CA ASP A 111 -7.69 -8.61 9.49
C ASP A 111 -7.73 -7.27 10.23
N ILE A 112 -6.90 -6.31 9.83
CA ILE A 112 -6.92 -4.95 10.40
C ILE A 112 -8.28 -4.29 10.13
N LEU A 113 -8.79 -4.37 8.89
CA LEU A 113 -10.10 -3.81 8.53
C LEU A 113 -11.25 -4.50 9.27
N ASN A 114 -11.19 -5.82 9.46
CA ASN A 114 -12.14 -6.58 10.29
C ASN A 114 -12.15 -6.06 11.73
N SER A 115 -10.96 -5.90 12.30
CA SER A 115 -10.79 -5.46 13.68
C SER A 115 -11.29 -4.03 13.90
N LEU A 116 -11.00 -3.12 12.97
CA LEU A 116 -11.51 -1.75 12.99
C LEU A 116 -13.04 -1.71 12.84
N GLN A 117 -13.61 -2.55 11.97
CA GLN A 117 -15.06 -2.59 11.76
C GLN A 117 -15.77 -3.00 13.02
N ARG A 118 -15.25 -4.03 13.67
CA ARG A 118 -15.79 -4.49 14.95
C ARG A 118 -15.72 -3.40 16.02
N LEU A 119 -14.57 -2.73 16.18
CA LEU A 119 -14.43 -1.61 17.12
C LEU A 119 -15.47 -0.52 16.83
N HIS A 120 -15.60 -0.10 15.57
CA HIS A 120 -16.48 1.00 15.17
C HIS A 120 -17.96 0.63 15.32
N ASP A 121 -18.34 -0.62 15.06
CA ASP A 121 -19.72 -1.13 15.26
C ASP A 121 -20.12 -1.10 16.74
N GLU A 122 -19.17 -1.40 17.63
CA GLU A 122 -19.32 -1.27 19.09
C GLU A 122 -19.14 0.18 19.58
N ARG A 123 -18.99 1.15 18.66
CA ARG A 123 -18.79 2.60 18.89
C ARG A 123 -17.51 2.95 19.63
N TYR A 124 -16.50 2.09 19.52
CA TYR A 124 -15.15 2.34 19.96
C TYR A 124 -14.31 2.90 18.81
N VAL A 125 -13.39 3.82 19.12
CA VAL A 125 -12.40 4.37 18.17
C VAL A 125 -11.01 4.11 18.73
N HIS A 126 -10.10 3.52 17.96
CA HIS A 126 -8.76 3.10 18.41
C HIS A 126 -7.90 4.30 18.83
N ARG A 127 -7.81 5.33 17.98
CA ARG A 127 -7.07 6.59 18.15
C ARG A 127 -5.55 6.49 18.33
N ASP A 128 -4.97 5.30 18.40
CA ASP A 128 -3.52 5.09 18.32
C ASP A 128 -3.16 3.89 17.43
N LEU A 129 -3.85 3.77 16.28
CA LEU A 129 -3.57 2.68 15.34
C LEU A 129 -2.21 2.91 14.68
N ASN A 130 -1.30 1.95 14.81
CA ASN A 130 0.01 1.96 14.16
C ASN A 130 0.56 0.52 14.06
N PRO A 131 1.60 0.25 13.25
CA PRO A 131 2.12 -1.10 13.05
C PRO A 131 2.65 -1.82 14.30
N ASN A 132 3.06 -1.11 15.35
CA ASN A 132 3.49 -1.75 16.60
C ASN A 132 2.31 -2.24 17.45
N ASN A 133 1.12 -1.67 17.22
CA ASN A 133 -0.11 -2.03 17.93
C ASN A 133 -0.91 -3.11 17.20
N ILE A 134 -0.39 -3.64 16.09
CA ILE A 134 -0.98 -4.74 15.32
C ILE A 134 -0.06 -5.95 15.48
N LEU A 135 -0.58 -7.01 16.10
CA LEU A 135 0.19 -8.16 16.56
C LEU A 135 -0.31 -9.45 15.93
N PHE A 136 0.60 -10.29 15.45
CA PHE A 136 0.29 -11.62 14.95
C PHE A 136 0.26 -12.61 16.11
N HIS A 137 -0.89 -13.26 16.28
CA HIS A 137 -1.07 -14.27 17.32
C HIS A 137 -2.19 -15.25 16.95
N ASP A 138 -1.94 -16.54 17.14
CA ASP A 138 -2.94 -17.60 16.90
C ASP A 138 -3.45 -17.59 15.44
N GLY A 139 -2.52 -17.37 14.50
CA GLY A 139 -2.77 -17.43 13.06
C GLY A 139 -3.49 -16.24 12.44
N ALA A 140 -3.71 -15.14 13.19
CA ALA A 140 -4.38 -13.94 12.69
C ALA A 140 -3.71 -12.66 13.22
N TRP A 141 -3.91 -11.55 12.50
CA TRP A 141 -3.49 -10.23 12.95
C TRP A 141 -4.55 -9.59 13.84
N LYS A 142 -4.13 -9.08 15.00
CA LYS A 142 -5.02 -8.60 16.06
C LYS A 142 -4.59 -7.22 16.52
N LEU A 143 -5.56 -6.37 16.87
CA LEU A 143 -5.27 -5.06 17.45
C LEU A 143 -4.92 -5.18 18.93
N SER A 144 -4.07 -4.27 19.39
CA SER A 144 -3.62 -4.14 20.78
C SER A 144 -3.47 -2.65 21.14
N ASP A 145 -3.19 -2.37 22.42
CA ASP A 145 -3.03 -1.01 22.95
C ASP A 145 -4.26 -0.09 22.75
N LEU A 146 -5.32 -0.42 23.49
CA LEU A 146 -6.56 0.35 23.52
C LEU A 146 -6.53 1.52 24.52
N GLY A 147 -5.34 1.94 24.96
CA GLY A 147 -5.16 2.99 25.97
C GLY A 147 -5.61 4.39 25.51
N ALA A 148 -5.78 4.56 24.20
CA ALA A 148 -6.29 5.75 23.55
C ALA A 148 -7.79 5.67 23.21
N VAL A 149 -8.49 4.58 23.50
CA VAL A 149 -9.84 4.35 22.95
C VAL A 149 -10.90 5.34 23.49
N LEU A 150 -11.78 5.81 22.61
CA LEU A 150 -13.01 6.54 22.96
C LEU A 150 -14.20 5.57 23.03
N PRO A 151 -14.90 5.40 24.16
CA PRO A 151 -16.12 4.61 24.22
C PRO A 151 -17.35 5.38 23.71
N PRO A 152 -18.48 4.69 23.49
CA PRO A 152 -19.76 5.31 23.13
C PRO A 152 -20.13 6.53 24.00
N SER A 153 -20.75 7.52 23.36
CA SER A 153 -21.07 8.84 23.94
C SER A 153 -21.73 8.74 25.33
N GLY A 154 -21.03 9.26 26.34
CA GLY A 154 -21.46 9.26 27.75
C GLY A 154 -20.33 9.38 28.79
N GLN A 155 -19.08 9.15 28.39
CA GLN A 155 -17.90 9.31 29.25
C GLN A 155 -16.87 10.27 28.64
N THR A 156 -17.19 11.56 28.57
CA THR A 156 -16.23 12.60 28.16
C THR A 156 -15.31 12.96 29.32
N MET A 157 -13.99 12.83 29.11
CA MET A 157 -12.96 13.35 30.02
C MET A 157 -12.12 14.36 29.28
N THR A 158 -11.91 15.55 29.83
CA THR A 158 -11.02 16.60 29.33
C THR A 158 -9.54 16.17 29.41
N LEU A 159 -8.84 16.25 28.29
CA LEU A 159 -7.44 15.88 28.04
C LEU A 159 -6.74 17.19 27.75
N THR A 160 -5.60 17.39 28.40
CA THR A 160 -4.68 18.50 28.20
C THR A 160 -3.56 18.07 27.25
N GLU A 161 -3.15 18.96 26.33
CA GLU A 161 -2.15 18.75 25.28
C GLU A 161 -0.85 18.09 25.79
N ASP A 162 -0.42 18.39 27.02
CA ASP A 162 0.82 17.89 27.64
C ASP A 162 0.83 16.39 28.02
N THR A 163 -0.29 15.67 27.85
CA THR A 163 -0.45 14.26 28.30
C THR A 163 -0.68 13.28 27.16
N ILE A 164 -0.54 13.75 25.93
CA ILE A 164 -0.83 13.01 24.72
C ILE A 164 0.49 12.41 24.22
N ILE A 165 0.60 11.08 24.26
CA ILE A 165 1.69 10.33 23.64
C ILE A 165 1.03 9.54 22.51
N PHE A 166 1.03 10.10 21.31
CA PHE A 166 0.68 9.36 20.08
C PHE A 166 1.92 9.21 19.23
N THR A 167 1.92 8.20 18.37
CA THR A 167 2.96 8.08 17.36
C THR A 167 2.70 9.11 16.27
N GLU A 168 3.39 10.27 16.33
CA GLU A 168 3.21 11.42 15.44
C GLU A 168 3.12 11.05 13.93
N LYS A 169 3.80 9.98 13.51
CA LYS A 169 3.79 9.48 12.13
C LYS A 169 2.45 8.89 11.63
N TYR A 170 1.51 8.58 12.52
CA TYR A 170 0.21 7.94 12.19
C TYR A 170 -0.99 8.72 12.73
N CYS A 171 -0.74 9.77 13.51
CA CYS A 171 -1.77 10.56 14.18
C CYS A 171 -2.49 11.46 13.16
N ALA A 172 -3.83 11.42 13.16
CA ALA A 172 -4.63 12.27 12.29
C ALA A 172 -4.54 13.76 12.70
N PRO A 173 -4.66 14.72 11.77
CA PRO A 173 -4.56 16.14 12.09
C PRO A 173 -5.57 16.61 13.15
N GLU A 174 -6.80 16.11 13.08
CA GLU A 174 -7.84 16.45 14.06
C GLU A 174 -7.56 15.87 15.45
N GLN A 175 -6.80 14.78 15.55
CA GLN A 175 -6.39 14.24 16.84
C GLN A 175 -5.39 15.15 17.54
N ARG A 176 -4.55 15.86 16.79
CA ARG A 176 -3.64 16.86 17.33
C ARG A 176 -4.39 18.12 17.78
N GLN A 177 -5.43 18.53 17.06
CA GLN A 177 -6.20 19.74 17.34
C GLN A 177 -7.22 19.53 18.47
N ASP A 178 -7.96 18.43 18.42
CA ASP A 178 -9.01 18.09 19.37
C ASP A 178 -9.17 16.57 19.49
N PHE A 179 -8.24 15.96 20.24
CA PHE A 179 -8.21 14.52 20.45
C PHE A 179 -9.53 13.93 21.00
N HIS A 180 -10.32 14.72 21.74
CA HIS A 180 -11.57 14.25 22.35
C HIS A 180 -12.61 13.87 21.35
N ASN A 181 -12.72 14.71 20.34
CA ASN A 181 -13.80 14.65 19.37
C ASN A 181 -13.37 13.90 18.12
N ALA A 182 -12.11 13.45 18.02
CA ALA A 182 -11.65 12.54 16.99
C ALA A 182 -12.52 11.26 16.95
N GLN A 183 -13.24 11.09 15.84
CA GLN A 183 -14.15 9.97 15.58
C GLN A 183 -13.44 8.86 14.78
N ALA A 184 -14.21 7.87 14.32
CA ALA A 184 -13.77 6.76 13.46
C ALA A 184 -12.89 7.18 12.26
N SER A 185 -13.07 8.39 11.74
CA SER A 185 -12.24 8.97 10.67
C SER A 185 -10.76 9.08 11.01
N ALA A 186 -10.40 9.18 12.29
CA ALA A 186 -9.03 9.22 12.75
C ALA A 186 -8.33 7.87 12.54
N ASP A 187 -9.00 6.76 12.85
CA ASP A 187 -8.47 5.42 12.59
C ASP A 187 -8.30 5.16 11.10
N ILE A 188 -9.17 5.72 10.25
CA ILE A 188 -9.06 5.67 8.80
C ILE A 188 -7.79 6.38 8.32
N TYR A 189 -7.43 7.53 8.90
CA TYR A 189 -6.17 8.22 8.59
C TYR A 189 -4.97 7.38 8.98
N SER A 190 -4.95 6.86 10.21
CA SER A 190 -3.87 6.00 10.69
C SER A 190 -3.72 4.75 9.83
N PHE A 191 -4.83 4.14 9.39
CA PHE A 191 -4.82 3.02 8.46
C PHE A 191 -4.27 3.41 7.09
N GLY A 192 -4.61 4.60 6.57
CA GLY A 192 -4.00 5.15 5.35
C GLY A 192 -2.48 5.32 5.47
N CYS A 193 -1.99 5.78 6.62
CA CYS A 193 -0.55 5.85 6.89
C CYS A 193 0.10 4.45 6.88
N ILE A 194 -0.58 3.43 7.40
CA ILE A 194 -0.12 2.03 7.36
C ILE A 194 -0.08 1.49 5.93
N LEU A 195 -1.12 1.73 5.13
CA LEU A 195 -1.12 1.40 3.70
C LEU A 195 0.05 2.10 2.99
N HIS A 196 0.32 3.35 3.31
CA HIS A 196 1.49 4.04 2.77
C HIS A 196 2.82 3.38 3.19
N ASP A 197 2.95 2.79 4.38
CA ASP A 197 4.17 2.05 4.73
C ASP A 197 4.41 0.83 3.84
N LEU A 198 3.33 0.25 3.30
CA LEU A 198 3.38 -0.91 2.41
C LEU A 198 3.62 -0.49 0.95
N PHE A 199 2.90 0.52 0.47
CA PHE A 199 2.82 0.86 -0.97
C PHE A 199 3.53 2.16 -1.33
N GLY A 200 3.80 3.03 -0.36
CA GLY A 200 4.48 4.31 -0.56
C GLY A 200 5.97 4.15 -0.87
N GLN A 201 6.50 5.10 -1.64
CA GLN A 201 7.90 5.07 -2.12
C GLN A 201 8.76 6.22 -1.55
N TYR A 202 8.18 7.06 -0.69
CA TYR A 202 8.85 8.22 -0.09
C TYR A 202 8.56 8.30 1.41
N ASP A 203 9.24 9.20 2.12
CA ASP A 203 9.01 9.41 3.54
C ASP A 203 7.75 10.24 3.81
N ARG A 204 6.91 9.83 4.75
CA ARG A 204 5.71 10.59 5.13
C ARG A 204 6.04 11.88 5.87
N THR A 205 5.45 12.99 5.40
CA THR A 205 5.28 14.23 6.17
C THR A 205 4.09 14.13 7.13
N PRO A 206 4.27 14.24 8.47
CA PRO A 206 3.17 14.15 9.41
C PRO A 206 2.01 15.11 9.11
N TYR A 207 0.77 14.67 9.35
CA TYR A 207 -0.46 15.44 9.18
C TYR A 207 -0.77 15.88 7.74
N ALA A 208 0.01 15.41 6.77
CA ALA A 208 -0.19 15.68 5.36
C ALA A 208 -1.02 14.57 4.71
N LYS A 209 -1.42 14.87 3.48
CA LYS A 209 -1.93 13.88 2.54
C LYS A 209 -0.77 13.04 2.02
N HIS A 210 -1.00 11.75 1.85
CA HIS A 210 -0.02 10.79 1.33
C HIS A 210 -0.59 10.05 0.15
N SER A 211 0.26 9.43 -0.65
CA SER A 211 -0.16 8.68 -1.83
C SER A 211 0.88 7.61 -2.17
N ALA A 212 0.51 6.74 -3.09
CA ALA A 212 1.34 5.69 -3.64
C ALA A 212 1.05 5.55 -5.14
N THR A 213 1.69 4.61 -5.80
CA THR A 213 1.34 4.26 -7.19
C THR A 213 0.09 3.40 -7.24
N GLY A 214 -0.70 3.50 -8.32
CA GLY A 214 -1.91 2.69 -8.54
C GLY A 214 -3.15 3.21 -7.81
N GLY A 215 -4.22 2.42 -7.83
CA GLY A 215 -5.47 2.63 -7.08
C GLY A 215 -5.29 2.58 -5.56
N MET A 216 -4.32 1.81 -5.04
CA MET A 216 -3.93 1.91 -3.63
C MET A 216 -3.42 3.32 -3.29
N GLY A 217 -2.79 4.01 -4.23
CA GLY A 217 -2.42 5.42 -4.07
C GLY A 217 -3.63 6.32 -3.81
N VAL A 218 -4.69 6.17 -4.61
CA VAL A 218 -5.94 6.93 -4.46
C VAL A 218 -6.60 6.63 -3.10
N ILE A 219 -6.58 5.36 -2.67
CA ILE A 219 -7.14 4.96 -1.38
C ILE A 219 -6.33 5.56 -0.23
N ILE A 220 -5.00 5.46 -0.26
CA ILE A 220 -4.11 6.04 0.76
C ILE A 220 -4.36 7.54 0.87
N GLU A 221 -4.46 8.20 -0.26
CA GLU A 221 -4.72 9.63 -0.31
C GLU A 221 -6.08 9.92 0.35
N LYS A 222 -7.14 9.14 0.05
CA LYS A 222 -8.51 9.30 0.58
C LYS A 222 -8.55 9.09 2.08
N CYS A 223 -7.81 8.09 2.56
CA CYS A 223 -7.65 7.85 3.98
C CYS A 223 -6.89 8.98 4.67
N THR A 224 -5.85 9.53 4.02
CA THR A 224 -4.94 10.52 4.62
C THR A 224 -5.33 11.98 4.33
N ASP A 225 -6.57 12.25 3.90
CA ASP A 225 -7.04 13.63 3.75
C ASP A 225 -6.98 14.37 5.10
N PRO A 226 -6.40 15.58 5.17
CA PRO A 226 -6.37 16.32 6.42
C PRO A 226 -7.75 16.67 6.98
N LYS A 227 -8.79 16.72 6.14
CA LYS A 227 -10.17 16.98 6.53
C LYS A 227 -10.89 15.64 6.82
N PRO A 228 -11.37 15.42 8.05
CA PRO A 228 -11.94 14.13 8.45
C PRO A 228 -13.20 13.72 7.69
N ASP A 229 -13.99 14.70 7.25
CA ASP A 229 -15.25 14.53 6.50
C ASP A 229 -15.04 14.09 5.05
N ARG A 230 -13.82 14.25 4.51
CA ARG A 230 -13.44 13.79 3.17
C ARG A 230 -12.96 12.34 3.13
N ARG A 231 -12.75 11.72 4.30
CA ARG A 231 -12.28 10.33 4.40
C ARG A 231 -13.44 9.35 4.20
N PRO A 232 -13.20 8.20 3.54
CA PRO A 232 -14.24 7.22 3.29
C PRO A 232 -14.70 6.57 4.60
N SER A 233 -15.97 6.20 4.70
CA SER A 233 -16.42 5.33 5.80
C SER A 233 -15.73 3.97 5.72
N LEU A 234 -15.55 3.28 6.86
CA LEU A 234 -14.86 2.00 6.89
C LEU A 234 -15.54 0.93 6.02
N LYS A 235 -16.87 0.94 5.93
CA LYS A 235 -17.63 0.04 5.05
C LYS A 235 -17.25 0.22 3.57
N ILE A 236 -17.15 1.48 3.12
CA ILE A 236 -16.75 1.80 1.74
C ILE A 236 -15.27 1.47 1.56
N LEU A 237 -14.43 1.89 2.50
CA LEU A 237 -12.99 1.66 2.47
C LEU A 237 -12.65 0.18 2.38
N ARG A 238 -13.35 -0.69 3.12
CA ARG A 238 -13.16 -2.13 3.06
C ARG A 238 -13.41 -2.67 1.66
N SER A 239 -14.53 -2.30 1.03
CA SER A 239 -14.81 -2.69 -0.35
C SER A 239 -13.70 -2.18 -1.24
N LEU A 240 -13.42 -0.88 -1.21
CA LEU A 240 -12.38 -0.27 -2.06
C LEU A 240 -11.02 -0.93 -1.89
N VAL A 241 -10.56 -1.21 -0.66
CA VAL A 241 -9.26 -1.84 -0.41
C VAL A 241 -9.26 -3.29 -0.87
N LEU A 242 -10.30 -4.06 -0.55
CA LEU A 242 -10.36 -5.46 -0.96
C LEU A 242 -10.52 -5.55 -2.47
N ASP A 243 -11.46 -4.81 -3.05
CA ASP A 243 -11.65 -4.66 -4.49
C ASP A 243 -10.34 -4.18 -5.10
N THR A 244 -9.64 -3.19 -4.58
CA THR A 244 -8.32 -2.80 -5.12
C THR A 244 -7.28 -3.91 -4.93
N LEU A 245 -7.26 -4.67 -3.85
CA LEU A 245 -6.35 -5.80 -3.68
C LEU A 245 -6.73 -7.04 -4.54
N PHE A 246 -7.99 -7.15 -4.97
CA PHE A 246 -8.50 -8.25 -5.80
C PHE A 246 -8.60 -7.86 -7.29
N GLU A 247 -8.85 -6.58 -7.57
CA GLU A 247 -9.07 -5.91 -8.85
C GLU A 247 -7.86 -5.10 -9.29
N GLU A 248 -6.84 -4.77 -8.46
CA GLU A 248 -5.50 -4.35 -8.90
C GLU A 248 -4.81 -5.49 -9.59
N GLY A 249 -5.38 -5.90 -10.72
CA GLY A 249 -5.34 -5.13 -11.97
C GLY A 249 -6.05 -3.83 -12.44
N GLY A 250 -6.34 -2.82 -11.62
CA GLY A 250 -6.24 -1.40 -11.92
C GLY A 250 -7.55 -0.79 -12.39
N HIS A 251 -8.34 -0.24 -11.46
CA HIS A 251 -9.46 0.63 -11.78
C HIS A 251 -9.50 1.83 -10.81
N CYS A 252 -9.01 3.00 -11.23
CA CYS A 252 -9.14 4.26 -10.48
C CYS A 252 -10.32 5.07 -11.01
N GLU A 253 -11.34 5.39 -10.22
CA GLU A 253 -12.32 6.44 -10.60
C GLU A 253 -11.63 7.81 -10.75
N VAL A 254 -12.05 8.60 -11.75
CA VAL A 254 -11.46 9.90 -12.10
C VAL A 254 -12.46 11.00 -11.76
N ASP A 255 -12.04 12.01 -10.99
CA ASP A 255 -12.85 13.20 -10.73
C ASP A 255 -12.61 14.27 -11.81
N ASP A 256 -12.87 13.91 -13.08
CA ASP A 256 -12.80 14.80 -14.23
C ASP A 256 -13.92 14.44 -15.21
N GLU A 257 -14.80 15.40 -15.52
CA GLU A 257 -16.00 15.18 -16.33
C GLU A 257 -15.67 14.81 -17.78
N GLU A 258 -14.59 15.37 -18.33
CA GLU A 258 -14.13 15.08 -19.68
C GLU A 258 -13.44 13.71 -19.72
N ALA A 259 -12.70 13.37 -18.68
CA ALA A 259 -12.06 12.09 -18.50
C ALA A 259 -13.07 10.95 -18.34
N ASN A 260 -14.11 11.15 -17.53
CA ASN A 260 -15.18 10.17 -17.39
C ASN A 260 -15.91 9.95 -18.72
N LYS A 261 -16.16 11.01 -19.51
CA LYS A 261 -16.72 10.86 -20.87
C LYS A 261 -15.81 10.03 -21.77
N TRP A 262 -14.50 10.20 -21.69
CA TRP A 262 -13.57 9.39 -22.46
C TRP A 262 -13.47 7.95 -21.95
N LEU A 263 -13.56 7.72 -20.64
CA LEU A 263 -13.62 6.38 -20.06
C LEU A 263 -14.88 5.62 -20.53
N GLU A 264 -16.04 6.28 -20.55
CA GLU A 264 -17.26 5.69 -21.12
C GLU A 264 -17.11 5.43 -22.63
N LYS A 265 -16.44 6.33 -23.36
CA LYS A 265 -16.18 6.12 -24.80
C LYS A 265 -15.24 4.94 -25.06
N LEU A 266 -14.31 4.64 -24.15
CA LEU A 266 -13.40 3.50 -24.30
C LEU A 266 -14.14 2.16 -24.36
N ASP A 267 -15.33 2.04 -23.76
CA ASP A 267 -16.16 0.83 -23.87
C ASP A 267 -16.60 0.55 -25.32
N SER A 268 -16.67 1.60 -26.15
CA SER A 268 -17.06 1.55 -27.57
C SER A 268 -15.87 1.71 -28.53
N VAL A 269 -14.64 1.55 -28.05
CA VAL A 269 -13.40 1.76 -28.83
C VAL A 269 -13.30 0.92 -30.11
N ASN A 270 -14.08 -0.16 -30.20
CA ASN A 270 -14.14 -0.98 -31.42
C ASN A 270 -14.83 -0.27 -32.59
N ASP A 271 -15.68 0.72 -32.32
CA ASP A 271 -16.46 1.46 -33.30
C ASP A 271 -15.82 2.80 -33.69
N TRP A 272 -14.67 3.14 -33.10
CA TRP A 272 -13.97 4.40 -33.34
C TRP A 272 -13.43 4.51 -34.77
N ILE A 273 -13.54 5.71 -35.35
CA ILE A 273 -12.92 6.11 -36.61
C ILE A 273 -11.63 6.91 -36.36
N ASP A 274 -10.86 7.19 -37.42
CA ASP A 274 -9.57 7.92 -37.29
C ASP A 274 -9.69 9.24 -36.55
N ALA A 275 -10.80 9.96 -36.73
CA ALA A 275 -11.07 11.21 -36.03
C ALA A 275 -11.23 11.01 -34.51
N ASP A 276 -11.84 9.90 -34.06
CA ASP A 276 -12.01 9.61 -32.64
C ASP A 276 -10.67 9.30 -31.96
N TYR A 277 -9.76 8.61 -32.66
CA TYR A 277 -8.40 8.37 -32.17
C TYR A 277 -7.60 9.66 -32.06
N ASP A 278 -7.69 10.52 -33.07
CA ASP A 278 -7.01 11.83 -33.06
C ASP A 278 -7.54 12.71 -31.91
N ASP A 279 -8.85 12.70 -31.68
CA ASP A 279 -9.48 13.43 -30.57
C ASP A 279 -9.09 12.84 -29.21
N PHE A 280 -9.09 11.51 -29.08
CA PHE A 280 -8.66 10.84 -27.86
C PHE A 280 -7.22 11.16 -27.53
N ALA A 281 -6.35 11.19 -28.53
CA ALA A 281 -4.95 11.41 -28.28
C ALA A 281 -4.59 12.87 -28.01
N ARG A 282 -5.30 13.84 -28.63
CA ARG A 282 -5.25 15.24 -28.22
C ARG A 282 -5.69 15.40 -26.76
N PHE A 283 -6.78 14.74 -26.38
CA PHE A 283 -7.24 14.70 -25.00
C PHE A 283 -6.19 14.06 -24.07
N PHE A 284 -5.65 12.90 -24.44
CA PHE A 284 -4.67 12.15 -23.65
C PHE A 284 -3.37 12.94 -23.43
N ALA A 285 -2.96 13.73 -24.43
CA ALA A 285 -1.81 14.65 -24.32
C ALA A 285 -2.06 15.77 -23.28
N THR A 286 -3.31 16.18 -23.08
CA THR A 286 -3.68 17.21 -22.10
C THR A 286 -3.89 16.68 -20.69
N LEU A 287 -4.02 15.36 -20.49
CA LEU A 287 -4.34 14.77 -19.19
C LEU A 287 -3.34 15.11 -18.07
N ASP A 288 -2.06 15.28 -18.42
CA ASP A 288 -1.01 15.54 -17.44
C ASP A 288 -0.38 16.94 -17.62
N THR A 289 -1.11 17.90 -18.22
CA THR A 289 -0.63 19.28 -18.38
C THR A 289 -0.82 20.09 -17.10
N GLU A 290 0.05 21.08 -16.89
CA GLU A 290 -0.08 22.05 -15.81
C GLU A 290 -1.47 22.72 -15.84
N GLU A 291 -2.02 23.12 -17.00
CA GLU A 291 -3.37 23.73 -17.07
C GLU A 291 -4.53 22.86 -16.57
N ARG A 292 -4.44 21.52 -16.68
CA ARG A 292 -5.47 20.59 -16.18
C ARG A 292 -5.20 20.10 -14.76
N THR A 293 -3.99 20.34 -14.26
CA THR A 293 -3.56 19.98 -12.91
C THR A 293 -3.46 21.21 -11.99
N GLU A 294 -3.41 22.42 -12.54
CA GLU A 294 -3.46 23.71 -11.85
C GLU A 294 -4.90 24.02 -11.44
N GLY A 295 -5.11 24.22 -10.14
CA GLY A 295 -6.43 24.37 -9.53
C GLY A 295 -6.93 23.12 -8.82
N LEU A 296 -6.30 21.96 -9.06
CA LEU A 296 -6.43 20.75 -8.23
C LEU A 296 -5.48 20.77 -7.01
N GLU A 297 -5.13 21.96 -6.50
CA GLU A 297 -4.44 22.13 -5.22
C GLU A 297 -5.26 21.60 -4.04
N ASN A 298 -6.53 21.31 -4.26
CA ASN A 298 -7.32 20.45 -3.41
C ASN A 298 -7.97 19.42 -4.32
N GLU A 299 -7.64 18.14 -4.13
CA GLU A 299 -8.39 16.96 -4.59
C GLU A 299 -7.87 16.22 -5.86
N TRP A 300 -6.97 15.25 -5.62
CA TRP A 300 -7.09 13.83 -6.04
C TRP A 300 -6.36 13.26 -7.26
N VAL A 301 -5.52 13.96 -8.04
CA VAL A 301 -4.82 13.29 -9.15
C VAL A 301 -3.48 13.95 -9.55
N TYR A 302 -2.34 13.23 -9.42
CA TYR A 302 -1.06 13.64 -10.02
C TYR A 302 -0.81 13.06 -11.42
N SER A 303 -1.68 12.17 -11.91
CA SER A 303 -1.67 11.67 -13.29
C SER A 303 -3.08 11.23 -13.68
N LEU A 304 -3.79 12.06 -14.46
CA LEU A 304 -5.11 11.69 -14.98
C LEU A 304 -4.97 10.57 -16.02
N SER A 305 -3.77 10.30 -16.53
CA SER A 305 -3.50 9.22 -17.47
C SER A 305 -3.55 7.81 -16.86
N THR A 306 -3.19 7.63 -15.58
CA THR A 306 -3.15 6.30 -14.92
C THR A 306 -4.50 5.52 -14.97
N PRO A 307 -5.66 6.13 -14.65
CA PRO A 307 -6.97 5.52 -14.82
C PRO A 307 -7.27 5.00 -16.24
N PHE A 308 -6.77 5.68 -17.27
CA PHE A 308 -6.95 5.27 -18.66
C PHE A 308 -6.02 4.13 -19.02
N LEU A 309 -4.74 4.21 -18.62
CA LEU A 309 -3.74 3.18 -18.90
C LEU A 309 -4.14 1.83 -18.30
N THR A 310 -4.72 1.86 -17.10
CA THR A 310 -5.22 0.65 -16.42
C THR A 310 -6.49 0.08 -17.09
N ARG A 311 -7.41 0.93 -17.56
CA ARG A 311 -8.66 0.52 -18.22
C ARG A 311 -8.57 0.28 -19.71
N LEU A 312 -7.46 0.63 -20.36
CA LEU A 312 -7.32 0.50 -21.80
C LEU A 312 -7.54 -0.96 -22.25
N PRO A 313 -8.60 -1.26 -23.03
CA PRO A 313 -8.83 -2.62 -23.51
C PRO A 313 -7.69 -3.10 -24.41
N SER A 314 -7.36 -4.40 -24.39
CA SER A 314 -6.25 -4.93 -25.20
C SER A 314 -6.46 -4.72 -26.71
N GLU A 315 -7.70 -4.79 -27.21
CA GLU A 315 -8.03 -4.50 -28.61
C GLU A 315 -7.92 -3.00 -28.93
N ALA A 316 -8.26 -2.11 -27.98
CA ALA A 316 -8.05 -0.68 -28.13
C ALA A 316 -6.56 -0.36 -28.28
N LEU A 317 -5.75 -0.92 -27.37
CA LEU A 317 -4.31 -0.75 -27.37
C LEU A 317 -3.73 -1.20 -28.70
N LYS A 318 -4.14 -2.39 -29.18
CA LYS A 318 -3.72 -2.91 -30.47
C LYS A 318 -4.01 -1.95 -31.61
N LYS A 319 -5.24 -1.44 -31.71
CA LYS A 319 -5.61 -0.49 -32.77
C LYS A 319 -4.80 0.81 -32.69
N ILE A 320 -4.56 1.35 -31.49
CA ILE A 320 -3.72 2.54 -31.29
C ILE A 320 -2.30 2.27 -31.79
N VAL A 321 -1.72 1.15 -31.37
CA VAL A 321 -0.37 0.74 -31.74
C VAL A 321 -0.23 0.54 -33.26
N GLU A 322 -1.23 -0.09 -33.89
CA GLU A 322 -1.24 -0.37 -35.34
C GLU A 322 -1.29 0.89 -36.22
N ARG A 323 -1.70 2.05 -35.69
CA ARG A 323 -1.68 3.32 -36.44
C ARG A 323 -0.26 3.76 -36.80
N GLY A 324 0.70 3.51 -35.92
CA GLY A 324 2.10 3.88 -36.11
C GLY A 324 2.37 5.37 -36.36
N ASP A 325 1.44 6.25 -35.95
CA ASP A 325 1.61 7.70 -36.02
C ASP A 325 2.29 8.25 -34.76
N GLY A 326 2.90 9.45 -34.86
CA GLY A 326 3.65 10.04 -33.73
C GLY A 326 2.80 10.36 -32.50
N ILE A 327 1.47 10.43 -32.69
CA ILE A 327 0.50 10.65 -31.62
C ILE A 327 0.28 9.35 -30.82
N SER A 328 0.15 8.22 -31.51
CA SER A 328 0.02 6.89 -30.94
C SER A 328 1.29 6.46 -30.21
N SER A 329 2.47 6.80 -30.76
CA SER A 329 3.74 6.57 -30.06
C SER A 329 3.84 7.30 -28.71
N ALA A 330 3.25 8.50 -28.57
CA ALA A 330 3.23 9.21 -27.28
C ALA A 330 2.35 8.50 -26.23
N ILE A 331 1.24 7.88 -26.65
CA ILE A 331 0.40 7.06 -25.76
C ILE A 331 1.16 5.80 -25.34
N VAL A 332 1.82 5.14 -26.30
CA VAL A 332 2.66 3.97 -26.05
C VAL A 332 3.80 4.30 -25.09
N GLU A 333 4.47 5.42 -25.28
CA GLU A 333 5.55 5.89 -24.41
C GLU A 333 5.07 6.06 -22.97
N LYS A 334 3.95 6.75 -22.78
CA LYS A 334 3.32 6.89 -21.45
C LYS A 334 2.91 5.54 -20.85
N TYR A 335 2.36 4.62 -21.65
CA TYR A 335 1.99 3.28 -21.19
C TYR A 335 3.21 2.47 -20.75
N CYS A 336 4.26 2.45 -21.58
CA CYS A 336 5.51 1.78 -21.31
C CYS A 336 6.19 2.32 -20.06
N TYR A 337 6.28 3.64 -19.93
CA TYR A 337 6.82 4.29 -18.74
C TYR A 337 6.02 3.91 -17.49
N TRP A 338 4.69 3.97 -17.54
CA TRP A 338 3.82 3.57 -16.43
C TRP A 338 4.03 2.10 -16.05
N ALA A 339 4.04 1.20 -17.04
CA ALA A 339 4.22 -0.24 -16.80
C ALA A 339 5.60 -0.58 -16.22
N ALA A 340 6.63 0.19 -16.56
CA ALA A 340 7.99 -0.02 -16.12
C ALA A 340 8.28 0.60 -14.74
N SER A 341 7.61 1.71 -14.41
CA SER A 341 7.77 2.45 -13.15
C SER A 341 6.80 2.05 -12.03
N THR A 342 5.83 1.18 -12.32
CA THR A 342 4.79 0.78 -11.36
C THR A 342 4.95 -0.66 -10.87
N ARG A 343 4.64 -0.88 -9.58
CA ARG A 343 4.51 -2.23 -9.00
C ARG A 343 3.05 -2.67 -8.99
N PHE A 344 2.83 -3.93 -9.30
CA PHE A 344 1.54 -4.56 -9.55
C PHE A 344 1.42 -5.85 -8.74
N LEU A 345 0.18 -6.24 -8.44
CA LEU A 345 -0.07 -7.61 -7.99
C LEU A 345 0.24 -8.59 -9.12
N PHE A 346 0.58 -9.81 -8.73
CA PHE A 346 1.07 -10.85 -9.63
C PHE A 346 0.16 -11.14 -10.84
N ASN A 347 -1.15 -11.28 -10.62
CA ASN A 347 -2.10 -11.58 -11.70
C ASN A 347 -2.27 -10.39 -12.66
N PHE A 348 -2.07 -9.18 -12.15
CA PHE A 348 -2.12 -7.99 -12.99
C PHE A 348 -0.86 -7.77 -13.78
N ALA A 349 0.31 -8.02 -13.18
CA ALA A 349 1.57 -7.96 -13.89
C ALA A 349 1.54 -8.84 -15.14
N ASP A 350 0.86 -10.00 -15.09
CA ASP A 350 0.66 -10.86 -16.26
C ASP A 350 -0.25 -10.22 -17.33
N SER A 351 -1.28 -9.46 -16.91
CA SER A 351 -2.17 -8.70 -17.81
C SER A 351 -1.45 -7.51 -18.45
N VAL A 352 -0.65 -6.77 -17.67
CA VAL A 352 0.23 -5.70 -18.16
C VAL A 352 1.28 -6.26 -19.12
N CYS A 353 1.89 -7.41 -18.79
CA CYS A 353 2.78 -8.14 -19.68
C CYS A 353 2.10 -8.52 -21.01
N GLY A 354 0.82 -8.93 -20.97
CA GLY A 354 0.03 -9.20 -22.18
C GLY A 354 -0.18 -7.96 -23.04
N ARG A 355 -0.39 -6.79 -22.44
CA ARG A 355 -0.55 -5.51 -23.15
C ARG A 355 0.77 -4.98 -23.71
N LEU A 356 1.87 -5.04 -22.95
CA LEU A 356 3.23 -4.73 -23.45
C LEU A 356 3.63 -5.66 -24.60
N THR A 357 3.22 -6.93 -24.52
CA THR A 357 3.34 -7.91 -25.60
C THR A 357 2.61 -7.43 -26.87
N THR A 358 1.37 -6.94 -26.75
CA THR A 358 0.65 -6.37 -27.89
C THR A 358 1.37 -5.17 -28.51
N ILE A 359 1.92 -4.27 -27.69
CA ILE A 359 2.71 -3.13 -28.16
C ILE A 359 3.93 -3.62 -28.94
N PHE A 360 4.64 -4.62 -28.41
CA PHE A 360 5.78 -5.22 -29.07
C PHE A 360 5.41 -5.91 -30.40
N ASP A 361 4.28 -6.60 -30.46
CA ASP A 361 3.94 -7.40 -31.63
C ASP A 361 3.41 -6.52 -32.79
N HIS A 362 2.87 -5.33 -32.50
CA HIS A 362 2.19 -4.47 -33.48
C HIS A 362 2.81 -3.08 -33.69
N GLY A 363 3.72 -2.63 -32.83
CA GLY A 363 4.22 -1.26 -32.80
C GLY A 363 5.29 -0.93 -33.83
N THR A 364 5.63 0.35 -33.94
CA THR A 364 6.81 0.76 -34.71
C THR A 364 8.07 0.18 -34.08
N PRO A 365 9.21 0.09 -34.79
CA PRO A 365 10.46 -0.37 -34.18
C PRO A 365 10.88 0.42 -32.93
N SER A 366 10.37 1.65 -32.75
CA SER A 366 10.57 2.45 -31.53
C SER A 366 9.77 1.90 -30.37
N ASP A 367 8.47 1.73 -30.60
CA ASP A 367 7.50 1.21 -29.63
C ASP A 367 7.89 -0.21 -29.19
N GLN A 368 8.39 -1.03 -30.12
CA GLN A 368 8.86 -2.39 -29.84
C GLN A 368 10.06 -2.40 -28.91
N ALA A 369 11.06 -1.54 -29.16
CA ALA A 369 12.23 -1.44 -28.31
C ALA A 369 11.87 -0.96 -26.90
N LEU A 370 10.99 0.05 -26.82
CA LEU A 370 10.53 0.60 -25.55
C LEU A 370 9.69 -0.41 -24.75
N ALA A 371 8.72 -1.09 -25.39
CA ALA A 371 7.93 -2.13 -24.76
C ALA A 371 8.79 -3.30 -24.26
N PHE A 372 9.85 -3.63 -24.99
CA PHE A 372 10.81 -4.64 -24.55
C PHE A 372 11.59 -4.21 -23.31
N ALA A 373 12.09 -2.98 -23.27
CA ALA A 373 12.74 -2.43 -22.08
C ALA A 373 11.78 -2.43 -20.87
N SER A 374 10.53 -1.99 -21.06
CA SER A 374 9.50 -2.05 -20.01
C SER A 374 9.22 -3.48 -19.54
N LEU A 375 9.19 -4.48 -20.44
CA LEU A 375 9.03 -5.88 -20.08
C LEU A 375 10.20 -6.40 -19.23
N VAL A 376 11.43 -5.99 -19.54
CA VAL A 376 12.63 -6.34 -18.75
C VAL A 376 12.55 -5.74 -17.35
N GLN A 377 12.19 -4.46 -17.23
CA GLN A 377 12.03 -3.80 -15.94
C GLN A 377 10.88 -4.38 -15.13
N LEU A 378 9.77 -4.73 -15.79
CA LEU A 378 8.63 -5.41 -15.16
C LEU A 378 9.02 -6.81 -14.66
N ALA A 379 9.80 -7.56 -15.45
CA ALA A 379 10.29 -8.88 -15.06
C ALA A 379 11.23 -8.83 -13.85
N GLU A 380 12.10 -7.81 -13.77
CA GLU A 380 12.98 -7.58 -12.63
C GLU A 380 12.21 -7.20 -11.38
N SER A 381 11.36 -6.18 -11.47
CA SER A 381 10.63 -5.59 -10.33
C SER A 381 9.67 -6.58 -9.65
N HIS A 382 9.13 -7.55 -10.39
CA HIS A 382 8.16 -8.53 -9.88
C HIS A 382 8.74 -9.94 -9.73
N ASN A 383 9.97 -10.20 -10.17
CA ASN A 383 10.61 -11.53 -10.14
C ASN A 383 9.72 -12.65 -10.76
N ARG A 384 9.03 -12.36 -11.88
CA ARG A 384 8.00 -13.24 -12.46
C ARG A 384 8.49 -14.10 -13.62
N TRP A 385 8.49 -15.42 -13.45
CA TRP A 385 8.93 -16.37 -14.48
C TRP A 385 8.11 -16.31 -15.79
N TYR A 386 6.82 -16.03 -15.71
CA TYR A 386 5.99 -15.86 -16.91
C TYR A 386 6.47 -14.67 -17.76
N ILE A 387 6.68 -13.51 -17.14
CA ILE A 387 7.14 -12.29 -17.81
C ILE A 387 8.56 -12.46 -18.33
N MET A 388 9.45 -13.09 -17.54
CA MET A 388 10.80 -13.44 -17.99
C MET A 388 10.79 -14.35 -19.23
N ARG A 389 9.86 -15.32 -19.33
CA ARG A 389 9.69 -16.13 -20.55
C ARG A 389 9.22 -15.30 -21.73
N CYS A 390 8.33 -14.34 -21.52
CA CYS A 390 7.89 -13.41 -22.55
C CYS A 390 9.06 -12.56 -23.08
N VAL A 391 9.92 -12.05 -22.19
CA VAL A 391 11.16 -11.34 -22.53
C VAL A 391 12.07 -12.25 -23.38
N VAL A 392 12.37 -13.45 -22.89
CA VAL A 392 13.30 -14.36 -23.58
C VAL A 392 12.75 -14.86 -24.91
N ARG A 393 11.43 -15.07 -25.05
CA ARG A 393 10.82 -15.44 -26.33
C ARG A 393 11.03 -14.35 -27.37
N ARG A 394 10.89 -13.09 -26.98
CA ARG A 394 10.97 -11.90 -27.86
C ARG A 394 12.39 -11.46 -28.19
N SER A 395 13.40 -12.06 -27.57
CA SER A 395 14.80 -11.82 -27.90
C SER A 395 15.38 -12.81 -28.92
N LYS A 396 14.60 -13.81 -29.37
CA LYS A 396 15.05 -14.86 -30.31
C LYS A 396 15.03 -14.40 -31.77
N GLU A 397 15.98 -14.92 -32.55
CA GLU A 397 16.16 -14.58 -33.97
C GLU A 397 14.99 -15.02 -34.87
N ASP A 398 14.17 -15.99 -34.44
CA ASP A 398 12.97 -16.40 -35.16
C ASP A 398 11.77 -15.46 -34.93
N VAL A 399 11.88 -14.51 -33.99
CA VAL A 399 10.81 -13.57 -33.63
C VAL A 399 11.10 -12.15 -34.11
N ILE A 400 12.38 -11.73 -34.11
CA ILE A 400 12.78 -10.37 -34.45
C ILE A 400 13.88 -10.33 -35.51
N ASP A 401 13.86 -9.29 -36.35
CA ASP A 401 14.93 -9.04 -37.31
C ASP A 401 16.17 -8.39 -36.67
N SER A 402 17.29 -8.43 -37.40
CA SER A 402 18.59 -7.91 -36.92
C SER A 402 18.59 -6.40 -36.64
N GLY A 403 17.78 -5.61 -37.35
CA GLY A 403 17.64 -4.18 -37.12
C GLY A 403 16.94 -3.90 -35.80
N LEU A 404 15.80 -4.55 -35.58
CA LEU A 404 15.06 -4.44 -34.32
C LEU A 404 15.87 -4.92 -33.11
N ALA A 405 16.57 -6.06 -33.25
CA ALA A 405 17.44 -6.59 -32.20
C ALA A 405 18.54 -5.60 -31.75
N LYS A 406 19.16 -4.88 -32.71
CA LYS A 406 20.15 -3.85 -32.38
C LYS A 406 19.52 -2.67 -31.66
N ARG A 407 18.31 -2.28 -32.04
CA ARG A 407 17.59 -1.17 -31.40
C ARG A 407 17.21 -1.51 -29.97
N MET A 408 16.63 -2.69 -29.74
CA MET A 408 16.36 -3.20 -28.40
C MET A 408 17.63 -3.24 -27.54
N ALA A 409 18.77 -3.62 -28.11
CA ALA A 409 20.03 -3.62 -27.39
C ALA A 409 20.47 -2.21 -26.97
N ILE A 410 20.32 -1.21 -27.84
CA ILE A 410 20.61 0.20 -27.51
C ILE A 410 19.70 0.70 -26.40
N GLU A 411 18.41 0.36 -26.46
CA GLU A 411 17.42 0.75 -25.44
C GLU A 411 17.79 0.19 -24.07
N LEU A 412 18.12 -1.11 -23.99
CA LEU A 412 18.55 -1.73 -22.73
C LEU A 412 19.79 -1.06 -22.14
N MET A 413 20.75 -0.64 -22.97
CA MET A 413 21.94 0.07 -22.48
C MET A 413 21.63 1.51 -22.04
N THR A 414 20.65 2.15 -22.68
CA THR A 414 20.26 3.53 -22.36
C THR A 414 19.49 3.59 -21.04
N GLU A 415 18.65 2.59 -20.78
CA GLU A 415 17.86 2.47 -19.55
C GLU A 415 18.58 1.70 -18.42
N GLU A 416 19.87 1.35 -18.61
CA GLU A 416 20.69 0.60 -17.63
C GLU A 416 20.09 -0.78 -17.23
N LEU A 417 19.43 -1.45 -18.17
CA LEU A 417 18.70 -2.72 -17.97
C LEU A 417 19.49 -3.98 -18.38
N GLU A 418 20.79 -3.87 -18.67
CA GLU A 418 21.59 -5.01 -19.16
C GLU A 418 21.63 -6.16 -18.15
N TRP A 419 21.83 -5.83 -16.87
CA TRP A 419 21.84 -6.83 -15.80
C TRP A 419 20.47 -7.49 -15.63
N SER A 420 19.41 -6.70 -15.67
CA SER A 420 18.02 -7.14 -15.54
C SER A 420 17.65 -8.11 -16.66
N PHE A 421 18.07 -7.79 -17.90
CA PHE A 421 17.89 -8.67 -19.05
C PHE A 421 18.71 -9.98 -18.91
N LYS A 422 19.99 -9.89 -18.55
CA LYS A 422 20.85 -11.07 -18.31
C LYS A 422 20.27 -11.98 -17.24
N ARG A 423 19.73 -11.41 -16.15
CA ARG A 423 19.05 -12.15 -15.10
C ARG A 423 17.82 -12.89 -15.62
N CYS A 424 17.01 -12.28 -16.49
CA CYS A 424 15.84 -12.94 -17.09
C CYS A 424 16.26 -14.21 -17.87
N VAL A 425 17.29 -14.10 -18.71
CA VAL A 425 17.82 -15.21 -19.52
C VAL A 425 18.32 -16.36 -18.64
N LEU A 426 19.16 -16.04 -17.64
CA LEU A 426 19.72 -17.04 -16.72
C LEU A 426 18.64 -17.71 -15.87
N THR A 427 17.65 -16.96 -15.40
CA THR A 427 16.57 -17.49 -14.54
C THR A 427 15.69 -18.48 -15.28
N ILE A 428 15.43 -18.25 -16.57
CA ILE A 428 14.66 -19.15 -17.42
C ILE A 428 15.49 -20.32 -17.96
N LYS A 429 16.81 -20.34 -17.69
CA LYS A 429 17.76 -21.38 -18.12
C LYS A 429 17.86 -21.50 -19.64
N GLU A 430 17.86 -20.35 -20.31
CA GLU A 430 18.07 -20.26 -21.76
C GLU A 430 19.52 -19.88 -22.07
N GLU A 431 20.07 -20.43 -23.14
CA GLU A 431 21.45 -20.17 -23.54
C GLU A 431 21.54 -18.85 -24.33
N PRO A 432 22.50 -17.95 -24.04
CA PRO A 432 22.66 -16.69 -24.79
C PRO A 432 22.80 -16.89 -26.31
N SER A 433 23.36 -18.02 -26.75
CA SER A 433 23.48 -18.37 -28.17
C SER A 433 22.16 -18.66 -28.87
N SER A 434 21.06 -18.82 -28.13
CA SER A 434 19.71 -18.97 -28.66
C SER A 434 19.00 -17.63 -28.96
N LEU A 435 19.61 -16.52 -28.51
CA LEU A 435 19.10 -15.17 -28.69
C LEU A 435 19.60 -14.60 -30.01
N SER A 436 18.96 -13.51 -30.47
CA SER A 436 19.48 -12.72 -31.58
C SER A 436 20.91 -12.23 -31.29
N PRO A 437 21.82 -12.16 -32.29
CA PRO A 437 23.23 -11.84 -32.06
C PRO A 437 23.50 -10.51 -31.35
N ALA A 438 22.61 -9.52 -31.46
CA ALA A 438 22.75 -8.23 -30.78
C ALA A 438 22.41 -8.34 -29.28
N LEU A 439 21.36 -9.07 -28.93
CA LEU A 439 20.93 -9.28 -27.54
C LEU A 439 21.81 -10.31 -26.82
N ALA A 440 22.33 -11.31 -27.53
CA ALA A 440 23.29 -12.28 -26.98
C ALA A 440 24.52 -11.58 -26.39
N LYS A 441 25.03 -10.54 -27.06
CA LYS A 441 26.18 -9.74 -26.60
C LYS A 441 25.94 -8.97 -25.30
N ILE A 442 24.69 -8.71 -24.94
CA ILE A 442 24.34 -8.07 -23.64
C ILE A 442 24.49 -9.09 -22.51
N CYS A 443 24.34 -10.38 -22.82
CA CYS A 443 24.43 -11.47 -21.85
C CYS A 443 25.87 -11.97 -21.63
N ASP A 444 26.79 -11.73 -22.57
CA ASP A 444 28.23 -11.98 -22.41
C ASP A 444 28.78 -11.08 -21.30
#